data_AF-A0A924HVF9-F1
#
_entry.id   AF-A0A924HVF9-F1
#
_cell.length_a   1.000
_cell.length_b   1.000
_cell.length_c   1.000
_cell.angle_alpha   90.00
_cell.angle_beta   90.00
_cell.angle_gamma   90.00
#
_symmetry.space_group_name_H-M   'P 1'
#
loop_
_entity.id
_entity.type
_entity.pdbx_description
1 polymer ?
#
loop_
_entity_poly.entity_id
_entity_poly.type
_entity_poly.pdbx_seq_one_letter_code
_entity_poly.pdbx_strand_id
1 'polypeptide(L)'
;MPSIDSPGLKKVRDAIILYVKQQHLNKPIVIGHSLASFMGLWINSTALELFGKLICVDGMPFYSALTDPNVNADSLKNHPSLNEAVVIKSFDRQDAPGFIDMAAKALAWEVADTARARQIAIWQYLSNKR
;
A
#
# COMPACT_ATOMS: atom_id res chain seq x y z
N MET A 1 7.49 13.24 1.10
CA MET A 1 6.10 13.34 1.60
C MET A 1 6.14 13.44 3.11
N PRO A 2 5.17 14.11 3.76
CA PRO A 2 5.04 14.09 5.21
C PRO A 2 4.97 12.64 5.73
N SER A 3 5.43 12.40 6.97
CA SER A 3 5.24 11.09 7.61
C SER A 3 3.75 10.78 7.77
N ILE A 4 3.41 9.50 7.75
CA ILE A 4 2.03 9.02 7.95
C ILE A 4 2.01 8.27 9.28
N ASP A 5 1.45 8.90 10.30
CA ASP A 5 1.55 8.44 11.70
C ASP A 5 0.73 7.18 12.02
N SER A 6 -0.01 6.62 11.06
CA SER A 6 -0.67 5.32 11.23
C SER A 6 -0.77 4.55 9.93
N PRO A 7 -0.72 3.20 9.98
CA PRO A 7 -0.96 2.39 8.81
C PRO A 7 -2.36 2.66 8.25
N GLY A 8 -2.47 2.70 6.91
CA GLY A 8 -3.73 2.93 6.22
C GLY A 8 -3.54 3.47 4.81
N LEU A 9 -3.96 2.70 3.80
CA LEU A 9 -3.86 3.08 2.39
C LEU A 9 -4.65 4.37 2.08
N LYS A 10 -5.76 4.62 2.79
CA LYS A 10 -6.52 5.87 2.65
C LYS A 10 -5.68 7.10 3.02
N LYS A 11 -4.87 7.01 4.08
CA LYS A 11 -3.97 8.11 4.48
C LYS A 11 -2.87 8.34 3.46
N VAL A 12 -2.32 7.27 2.88
CA VAL A 12 -1.34 7.35 1.78
C VAL A 12 -1.94 8.08 0.57
N ARG A 13 -3.16 7.71 0.16
CA ARG A 13 -3.89 8.40 -0.92
C ARG A 13 -4.03 9.89 -0.62
N ASP A 14 -4.52 10.23 0.56
CA ASP A 14 -4.79 11.61 0.97
C ASP A 14 -3.48 12.43 1.04
N ALA A 15 -2.39 11.83 1.52
CA ALA A 15 -1.06 12.46 1.56
C ALA A 15 -0.47 12.72 0.17
N ILE A 16 -0.66 11.80 -0.79
CA ILE A 16 -0.21 11.99 -2.18
C ILE A 16 -0.97 13.15 -2.83
N ILE A 17 -2.30 13.20 -2.65
CA ILE A 17 -3.14 14.30 -3.16
C ILE A 17 -2.69 15.64 -2.55
N LEU A 18 -2.45 15.67 -1.24
CA LEU A 18 -1.99 16.87 -0.55
C LEU A 18 -0.63 17.33 -1.08
N TYR A 19 0.31 16.41 -1.27
CA TYR A 19 1.63 16.71 -1.81
C TYR A 19 1.56 17.35 -3.20
N VAL A 20 0.74 16.80 -4.11
CA VAL A 20 0.54 17.35 -5.45
C VAL A 20 0.05 18.80 -5.39
N LYS A 21 -0.90 19.09 -4.49
CA LYS A 21 -1.42 20.45 -4.28
C LYS A 21 -0.34 21.39 -3.72
N GLN A 22 0.37 20.97 -2.67
CA GLN A 22 1.37 21.80 -1.99
C GLN A 22 2.59 22.09 -2.85
N GLN A 23 2.98 21.15 -3.70
CA GLN A 23 4.09 21.33 -4.62
C GLN A 23 3.66 21.94 -5.96
N HIS A 24 2.38 22.32 -6.10
CA HIS A 24 1.81 22.92 -7.30
C HIS A 24 2.12 22.14 -8.58
N LEU A 25 2.10 20.80 -8.50
CA LEU A 25 2.42 19.95 -9.64
C LEU A 25 1.30 20.03 -10.67
N ASN A 26 1.65 20.35 -11.91
CA ASN A 26 0.69 20.47 -12.99
C ASN A 26 0.36 19.10 -13.59
N LYS A 27 -0.79 18.53 -13.23
CA LYS A 27 -1.34 17.28 -13.77
C LYS A 27 -0.28 16.16 -13.91
N PRO A 28 0.41 15.77 -12.83
CA PRO A 28 1.46 14.75 -12.90
C PRO A 28 0.90 13.42 -13.40
N ILE A 29 1.78 12.66 -14.08
CA ILE A 29 1.52 11.28 -14.48
C ILE A 29 1.80 10.39 -13.27
N VAL A 30 0.86 9.50 -12.95
CA VAL A 30 1.01 8.50 -11.88
C VAL A 30 1.39 7.17 -12.53
N ILE A 31 2.45 6.54 -12.03
CA ILE A 31 2.84 5.19 -12.43
C ILE A 31 2.74 4.32 -11.19
N GLY A 32 1.88 3.31 -11.25
CA GLY A 32 1.70 2.31 -10.20
C GLY A 32 2.14 0.94 -10.70
N HIS A 33 2.73 0.15 -9.79
CA HIS A 33 3.01 -1.27 -9.98
C HIS A 33 2.26 -2.09 -8.93
N SER A 34 1.62 -3.20 -9.32
CA SER A 34 0.92 -4.10 -8.41
C SER A 34 -0.10 -3.34 -7.51
N LEU A 35 0.04 -3.39 -6.18
CA LEU A 35 -0.81 -2.63 -5.24
C LEU A 35 -0.78 -1.10 -5.50
N ALA A 36 0.35 -0.55 -5.96
CA ALA A 36 0.45 0.87 -6.27
C ALA A 36 -0.38 1.26 -7.51
N SER A 37 -0.70 0.32 -8.41
CA SER A 37 -1.65 0.56 -9.51
C SER A 37 -3.08 0.75 -8.99
N PHE A 38 -3.51 -0.08 -8.03
CA PHE A 38 -4.80 0.11 -7.34
C PHE A 38 -4.85 1.46 -6.64
N MET A 39 -3.77 1.84 -5.95
CA MET A 39 -3.64 3.17 -5.34
C MET A 39 -3.75 4.29 -6.38
N GLY A 40 -3.08 4.15 -7.53
CA GLY A 40 -3.16 5.12 -8.62
C GLY A 40 -4.59 5.31 -9.14
N LEU A 41 -5.34 4.21 -9.32
CA LEU A 41 -6.76 4.24 -9.69
C LEU A 41 -7.59 4.97 -8.63
N TRP A 42 -7.37 4.66 -7.34
CA TRP A 42 -8.10 5.28 -6.24
C TRP A 42 -7.81 6.78 -6.10
N ILE A 43 -6.55 7.19 -6.28
CA ILE A 43 -6.13 8.60 -6.25
C ILE A 43 -6.80 9.37 -7.40
N ASN A 44 -6.71 8.85 -8.63
CA ASN A 44 -7.27 9.50 -9.81
C ASN A 44 -8.80 9.58 -9.72
N SER A 45 -9.49 8.55 -9.23
CA SER A 45 -10.95 8.60 -9.07
C SER A 45 -11.40 9.57 -7.96
N THR A 46 -10.55 9.81 -6.96
CA THR A 46 -10.84 10.75 -5.86
C THR A 46 -10.61 12.21 -6.25
N ALA A 47 -9.61 12.49 -7.10
CA ALA A 47 -9.20 13.85 -7.42
C ALA A 47 -8.79 14.01 -8.90
N LEU A 48 -9.70 13.65 -9.81
CA LEU A 48 -9.44 13.51 -11.25
C LEU A 48 -8.76 14.73 -11.89
N GLU A 49 -9.18 15.94 -11.52
CA GLU A 49 -8.64 17.19 -12.09
C GLU A 49 -7.18 17.47 -11.72
N LEU A 50 -6.66 16.84 -10.65
CA LEU A 50 -5.30 17.06 -10.18
C LEU A 50 -4.26 16.23 -10.92
N PHE A 51 -4.66 15.18 -11.64
CA PHE A 51 -3.75 14.21 -12.24
C PHE A 51 -3.92 14.16 -13.75
N GLY A 52 -2.84 13.81 -14.45
CA GLY A 52 -2.81 13.69 -15.90
C GLY A 52 -3.19 12.27 -16.34
N LYS A 53 -2.18 11.44 -16.58
CA LYS A 53 -2.36 10.04 -16.98
C LYS A 53 -2.03 9.11 -15.82
N LEU A 54 -2.65 7.94 -15.83
CA LEU A 54 -2.30 6.82 -14.95
C LEU A 54 -1.76 5.67 -15.81
N ILE A 55 -0.58 5.15 -15.44
CA ILE A 55 -0.01 3.93 -16.00
C ILE A 55 -0.08 2.85 -14.92
N CYS A 56 -0.84 1.79 -15.19
CA CYS A 56 -0.96 0.63 -14.32
C CYS A 56 -0.06 -0.49 -14.86
N VAL A 57 0.90 -0.96 -14.05
CA VAL A 57 1.74 -2.12 -14.36
C VAL A 57 1.31 -3.27 -13.45
N ASP A 58 0.87 -4.38 -14.04
CA ASP A 58 0.43 -5.60 -13.33
C ASP A 58 -0.53 -5.33 -12.16
N GLY A 59 -1.38 -4.31 -12.35
CA GLY A 59 -2.31 -3.82 -11.36
C GLY A 59 -3.73 -4.33 -11.58
N MET A 60 -4.50 -4.47 -10.51
CA MET A 60 -5.92 -4.82 -10.61
C MET A 60 -6.81 -3.83 -9.85
N PRO A 61 -8.02 -3.54 -10.37
CA PRO A 61 -8.95 -2.58 -9.76
C PRO A 61 -9.60 -3.11 -8.48
N PHE A 62 -9.58 -4.43 -8.26
CA PHE A 62 -10.22 -5.07 -7.12
C PHE A 62 -9.37 -6.21 -6.57
N TYR A 63 -8.56 -5.88 -5.56
CA TYR A 63 -7.54 -6.79 -5.02
C TYR A 63 -8.12 -8.01 -4.31
N SER A 64 -9.30 -7.89 -3.68
CA SER A 64 -9.93 -8.98 -2.93
C SER A 64 -10.37 -10.17 -3.79
N ALA A 65 -10.56 -9.96 -5.11
CA ALA A 65 -10.86 -11.06 -6.04
C ALA A 65 -9.68 -12.03 -6.24
N LEU A 66 -8.45 -11.64 -5.83
CA LEU A 66 -7.29 -12.54 -5.87
C LEU A 66 -7.43 -13.72 -4.90
N THR A 67 -8.03 -13.48 -3.74
CA THR A 67 -8.18 -14.49 -2.70
C THR A 67 -9.47 -15.29 -2.85
N ASP A 68 -10.53 -14.64 -3.33
CA ASP A 68 -11.81 -15.28 -3.62
C ASP A 68 -12.49 -14.54 -4.79
N PRO A 69 -12.65 -15.16 -5.96
CA PRO A 69 -13.22 -14.50 -7.14
C PRO A 69 -14.72 -14.19 -6.99
N ASN A 70 -15.41 -14.75 -5.99
CA ASN A 70 -16.85 -14.56 -5.80
C ASN A 70 -17.19 -13.37 -4.88
N VAL A 71 -16.19 -12.72 -4.29
CA VAL A 71 -16.42 -11.54 -3.44
C VAL A 71 -16.78 -10.32 -4.27
N ASN A 72 -17.57 -9.43 -3.67
CA ASN A 72 -17.89 -8.13 -4.25
C ASN A 72 -17.80 -7.04 -3.18
N ALA A 73 -18.00 -5.78 -3.57
CA ALA A 73 -17.87 -4.66 -2.65
C ALA A 73 -18.81 -4.79 -1.43
N ASP A 74 -20.03 -5.30 -1.62
CA ASP A 74 -21.03 -5.39 -0.56
C ASP A 74 -20.71 -6.52 0.43
N SER A 75 -20.21 -7.66 -0.06
CA SER A 75 -19.77 -8.76 0.81
C SER A 75 -18.58 -8.36 1.69
N LEU A 76 -17.71 -7.46 1.21
CA LEU A 76 -16.51 -7.05 1.92
C LEU A 76 -16.74 -5.91 2.91
N LYS A 77 -17.66 -4.98 2.64
CA LYS A 77 -17.97 -3.85 3.54
C LYS A 77 -18.29 -4.30 4.97
N ASN A 78 -18.98 -5.43 5.10
CA ASN A 78 -19.40 -5.99 6.38
C ASN A 78 -18.51 -7.15 6.86
N HIS A 79 -17.39 -7.40 6.19
CA HIS A 79 -16.52 -8.53 6.52
C HIS A 79 -15.76 -8.23 7.84
N PRO A 80 -15.95 -9.02 8.90
CA PRO A 80 -15.48 -8.68 10.25
C PRO A 80 -13.95 -8.58 10.36
N SER A 81 -13.20 -9.29 9.52
CA SER A 81 -11.73 -9.24 9.49
C SER A 81 -11.12 -8.17 8.57
N LEU A 82 -11.92 -7.50 7.72
CA LEU A 82 -11.44 -6.49 6.77
C LEU A 82 -11.77 -5.06 7.18
N ASN A 83 -12.32 -4.88 8.38
CA ASN A 83 -12.47 -3.55 8.98
C ASN A 83 -11.09 -2.92 9.24
N GLU A 84 -10.94 -1.65 8.85
CA GLU A 84 -9.70 -0.87 9.00
C GLU A 84 -9.10 -0.96 10.42
N ALA A 85 -9.91 -0.83 11.48
CA ALA A 85 -9.43 -0.88 12.86
C ALA A 85 -8.88 -2.27 13.24
N VAL A 86 -9.50 -3.33 12.73
CA VAL A 86 -9.06 -4.72 12.96
C VAL A 86 -7.74 -4.98 12.22
N VAL A 87 -7.63 -4.50 10.99
CA VAL A 87 -6.41 -4.60 10.18
C VAL A 87 -5.27 -3.80 10.82
N ILE A 88 -5.49 -2.56 11.21
CA ILE A 88 -4.46 -1.74 11.89
C ILE A 88 -3.96 -2.46 13.15
N LYS A 89 -4.87 -2.98 13.97
CA LYS A 89 -4.52 -3.70 15.20
C LYS A 89 -3.74 -4.98 14.94
N SER A 90 -3.91 -5.65 13.79
CA SER A 90 -3.11 -6.82 13.44
C SER A 90 -1.68 -6.46 13.04
N PHE A 91 -1.47 -5.27 12.47
CA PHE A 91 -0.13 -4.71 12.22
C PHE A 91 0.58 -4.29 13.51
N ASP A 92 -0.14 -3.70 14.48
CA ASP A 92 0.43 -3.29 15.77
C ASP A 92 0.86 -4.47 16.66
N ARG A 93 0.27 -5.66 16.44
CA ARG A 93 0.52 -6.85 17.25
C ARG A 93 1.78 -7.64 16.86
N GLN A 94 2.46 -7.26 15.78
CA GLN A 94 3.66 -7.97 15.34
C GLN A 94 4.88 -7.47 16.12
N ASP A 95 5.52 -8.39 16.85
CA ASP A 95 6.81 -8.13 17.46
C ASP A 95 7.92 -8.05 16.40
N ALA A 96 9.02 -7.37 16.72
CA ALA A 96 10.11 -7.15 15.77
C ALA A 96 10.64 -8.46 15.14
N PRO A 97 10.91 -9.52 15.92
CA PRO A 97 11.45 -10.76 15.38
C PRO A 97 10.48 -11.46 14.41
N GLY A 98 9.19 -11.56 14.77
CA GLY A 98 8.17 -12.19 13.93
C GLY A 98 7.96 -11.45 12.61
N PHE A 99 7.90 -10.12 12.65
CA PHE A 99 7.82 -9.29 11.43
C PHE A 99 9.03 -9.50 10.52
N ILE A 100 10.24 -9.40 11.08
CA ILE A 100 11.50 -9.51 10.30
C ILE A 100 11.62 -10.89 9.64
N ASP A 101 11.26 -11.96 10.35
CA ASP A 101 11.34 -13.33 9.79
C ASP A 101 10.34 -13.55 8.66
N MET A 102 9.10 -13.07 8.81
CA MET A 102 8.09 -13.16 7.76
C MET A 102 8.48 -12.32 6.54
N ALA A 103 8.89 -11.07 6.75
CA ALA A 103 9.32 -10.17 5.69
C ALA A 103 10.56 -10.71 4.94
N ALA A 104 11.54 -11.25 5.66
CA ALA A 104 12.74 -11.82 5.05
C ALA A 104 12.43 -13.02 4.15
N LYS A 105 11.48 -13.89 4.54
CA LYS A 105 11.04 -15.03 3.72
C LYS A 105 10.33 -14.57 2.44
N ALA A 106 9.48 -13.56 2.52
CA ALA A 106 8.82 -12.99 1.35
C ALA A 106 9.84 -12.34 0.40
N LEU A 107 10.71 -11.48 0.96
CA LEU A 107 11.72 -10.74 0.19
C LEU A 107 12.71 -11.65 -0.52
N ALA A 108 12.98 -12.86 -0.01
CA ALA A 108 13.87 -13.81 -0.67
C ALA A 108 13.40 -14.22 -2.08
N TRP A 109 12.11 -14.07 -2.39
CA TRP A 109 11.56 -14.29 -3.73
C TRP A 109 11.55 -13.02 -4.61
N GLU A 110 11.81 -11.86 -4.01
CA GLU A 110 11.75 -10.54 -4.66
C GLU A 110 13.13 -9.94 -4.92
N VAL A 111 14.19 -10.46 -4.28
CA VAL A 111 15.55 -9.95 -4.41
C VAL A 111 16.47 -10.94 -5.13
N ALA A 112 17.39 -10.41 -5.93
CA ALA A 112 18.40 -11.22 -6.61
C ALA A 112 19.45 -11.81 -5.64
N ASP A 113 19.84 -11.04 -4.60
CA ASP A 113 20.76 -11.49 -3.55
C ASP A 113 19.96 -11.84 -2.28
N THR A 114 19.59 -13.12 -2.16
CA THR A 114 18.78 -13.62 -1.04
C THR A 114 19.49 -13.51 0.31
N ALA A 115 20.83 -13.42 0.34
CA ALA A 115 21.58 -13.19 1.58
C ALA A 115 21.27 -11.81 2.20
N ARG A 116 20.74 -10.87 1.41
CA ARG A 116 20.36 -9.52 1.84
C ARG A 116 18.89 -9.38 2.24
N ALA A 117 18.04 -10.37 1.97
CA ALA A 117 16.61 -10.29 2.28
C ALA A 117 16.34 -9.95 3.76
N ARG A 118 17.11 -10.53 4.69
CA ARG A 118 16.98 -10.23 6.12
C ARG A 118 17.43 -8.81 6.47
N GLN A 119 18.49 -8.31 5.84
CA GLN A 119 18.95 -6.94 6.03
C GLN A 119 17.89 -5.93 5.56
N ILE A 120 17.24 -6.20 4.43
CA ILE A 120 16.16 -5.36 3.89
C ILE A 120 14.93 -5.40 4.80
N ALA A 121 14.56 -6.58 5.32
CA ALA A 121 13.47 -6.71 6.30
C ALA A 121 13.71 -5.88 7.58
N ILE A 122 14.96 -5.85 8.07
CA ILE A 122 15.35 -5.02 9.22
C ILE A 122 15.17 -3.53 8.87
N TRP A 123 15.64 -3.09 7.70
CA TRP A 123 15.46 -1.70 7.28
C TRP A 123 13.99 -1.31 7.15
N GLN A 124 13.15 -2.18 6.60
CA GLN A 124 11.69 -1.98 6.53
C GLN A 124 11.09 -1.77 7.93
N TYR A 125 11.42 -2.64 8.89
CA TYR A 125 10.92 -2.54 10.25
C TYR A 125 11.34 -1.22 10.92
N LEU A 126 12.61 -0.83 10.76
CA LEU A 126 13.15 0.41 11.34
C LEU A 126 12.57 1.66 10.68
N SER A 127 12.26 1.62 9.39
CA SER A 127 11.66 2.75 8.66
C SER A 127 10.27 3.11 9.18
N ASN A 128 9.54 2.13 9.73
CA ASN A 128 8.18 2.33 10.25
C ASN A 128 8.14 2.95 11.66
N LYS A 129 9.29 3.08 12.33
CA LYS A 129 9.40 3.58 13.72
C LYS A 129 9.93 5.01 13.84
N ARG A 130 9.94 5.79 12.74
CA ARG A 130 10.47 7.16 12.69
C ARG A 130 9.38 8.20 12.58
#